data_AF-C2JZB5-F1
#
_entry.id   AF-C2JZB5-F1
#
_cell.length_a   1.000
_cell.length_b   1.000
_cell.length_c   1.000
_cell.angle_alpha   90.00
_cell.angle_beta   90.00
_cell.angle_gamma   90.00
#
_symmetry.space_group_name_H-M   'P 1'
#
loop_
_entity.id
_entity.type
_entity.pdbx_description
1 polymer ?
#
loop_
_entity_poly.entity_id
_entity_poly.type
_entity_poly.pdbx_seq_one_letter_code
_entity_poly.pdbx_strand_id
1 'polypeptide(L)' 'MPTNQTPYPIIDYLGRPIQLQLFVTYRLRVKNGYILALRRNQHQQALPNLLVKHAS' A
#
# COMPACT_ATOMS: atom_id res chain seq x y z
N MET A 1 -16.76 -3.14 22.38
CA MET A 1 -15.37 -3.64 22.39
C MET A 1 -14.77 -3.30 21.04
N PRO A 2 -13.65 -2.56 20.93
CA PRO A 2 -13.02 -2.41 19.63
C PRO A 2 -12.55 -3.79 19.21
N THR A 3 -13.12 -4.28 18.11
CA THR A 3 -12.71 -5.53 17.49
C THR A 3 -11.24 -5.41 17.10
N ASN A 4 -10.50 -6.49 17.28
CA ASN A 4 -9.06 -6.59 17.04
C ASN A 4 -8.77 -6.48 15.52
N GLN A 5 -9.08 -5.34 14.93
CA GLN A 5 -8.90 -5.07 13.50
C GLN A 5 -7.39 -4.96 13.26
N THR A 6 -6.83 -6.00 12.64
CA THR A 6 -5.47 -5.96 12.15
C THR A 6 -5.33 -4.74 11.23
N PRO A 7 -4.34 -3.87 11.47
CA PRO A 7 -4.16 -2.69 10.64
C PRO A 7 -3.86 -3.13 9.21
N TYR A 8 -4.45 -2.43 8.23
CA TYR A 8 -4.18 -2.70 6.82
C TYR A 8 -2.67 -2.60 6.56
N PRO A 9 -2.08 -3.54 5.80
CA PRO A 9 -0.67 -3.51 5.47
C PRO A 9 -0.33 -2.24 4.67
N ILE A 10 0.81 -1.63 4.98
CA ILE A 10 1.30 -0.44 4.27
C ILE A 10 2.29 -0.88 3.20
N ILE A 11 2.08 -0.45 1.97
CA ILE A 11 2.90 -0.82 0.82
C ILE A 11 3.45 0.42 0.10
N ASP A 12 4.59 0.25 -0.56
CA ASP A 12 5.17 1.25 -1.45
C ASP A 12 4.53 1.23 -2.86
N TYR A 13 5.04 2.12 -3.71
CA TYR A 13 4.63 2.25 -5.11
C TYR A 13 4.89 1.00 -5.97
N LEU A 14 5.76 0.08 -5.52
CA LEU A 14 6.07 -1.21 -6.15
C LEU A 14 5.23 -2.37 -5.57
N GLY A 15 4.35 -2.08 -4.60
CA GLY A 15 3.53 -3.08 -3.95
C GLY A 15 4.25 -3.87 -2.85
N ARG A 16 5.40 -3.42 -2.38
CA ARG A 16 6.19 -4.06 -1.33
C ARG A 16 5.79 -3.52 0.04
N PRO A 17 5.68 -4.36 1.08
CA PRO A 17 5.45 -3.89 2.44
C PRO A 17 6.56 -2.93 2.88
N ILE A 18 6.18 -1.83 3.52
CA ILE A 18 7.13 -0.87 4.09
C ILE A 18 6.74 -0.43 5.48
N GLN A 19 7.75 -0.05 6.26
CA GLN A 19 7.57 0.73 7.48
C GLN A 19 7.68 2.23 7.14
N LEU A 20 6.75 3.03 7.66
CA LEU A 20 6.81 4.47 7.51
C LEU A 20 8.01 5.04 8.28
N GLN A 21 8.71 5.99 7.65
CA GLN A 21 9.84 6.68 8.27
C GLN A 21 9.39 8.01 8.88
N LEU A 22 9.96 8.36 10.03
CA LEU A 22 9.75 9.67 10.64
C LEU A 22 10.28 10.78 9.72
N PHE A 23 9.66 11.96 9.79
CA PHE A 23 10.03 13.16 9.02
C PHE A 23 9.95 13.00 7.49
N VAL A 24 9.29 11.95 6.99
CA VAL A 24 8.99 11.78 5.57
C VAL A 24 7.50 12.02 5.34
N THR A 25 7.17 12.92 4.42
CA THR A 25 5.78 13.15 4.02
C THR A 25 5.33 12.11 3.01
N TYR A 26 4.29 11.36 3.37
CA TYR A 26 3.65 10.39 2.50
C TYR A 26 2.23 10.85 2.13
N ARG A 27 1.85 10.59 0.89
CA ARG A 27 0.45 10.59 0.46
C ARG A 27 -0.09 9.18 0.65
N LEU A 28 -0.96 9.00 1.63
CA LEU A 28 -1.59 7.70 1.93
C LEU A 28 -2.88 7.53 1.12
N ARG A 29 -3.11 6.33 0.59
CA ARG A 29 -4.33 5.94 -0.12
C ARG A 29 -4.74 4.54 0.28
N VAL A 30 -5.98 4.35 0.74
CA VAL A 30 -6.52 3.00 1.02
C VAL A 30 -7.06 2.40 -0.27
N LYS A 31 -6.65 1.18 -0.61
CA LYS A 31 -7.11 0.44 -1.80
C LYS A 31 -7.08 -1.07 -1.54
N ASN A 32 -8.14 -1.79 -1.92
CA ASN A 32 -8.19 -3.26 -1.97
C ASN A 32 -7.57 -3.98 -0.74
N GLY A 33 -7.80 -3.48 0.47
CA GLY A 33 -7.28 -4.08 1.70
C GLY A 33 -5.83 -3.74 2.08
N TYR A 34 -5.23 -2.69 1.51
CA TYR A 34 -3.92 -2.17 1.90
C TYR A 34 -3.88 -0.62 1.87
N ILE A 35 -2.85 -0.06 2.50
CA ILE A 35 -2.54 1.37 2.49
C ILE A 35 -1.34 1.59 1.56
N LEU A 36 -1.55 2.26 0.44
CA LEU A 36 -0.47 2.71 -0.43
C LEU A 36 0.15 3.99 0.13
N ALA A 37 1.45 3.97 0.37
CA ALA A 37 2.23 5.12 0.80
C ALA A 37 3.13 5.63 -0.33
N LEU A 38 2.82 6.81 -0.87
CA LEU A 38 3.59 7.44 -1.94
C LEU A 38 4.36 8.66 -1.43
N ARG A 39 5.62 8.79 -1.84
CA ARG A 39 6.36 10.06 -1.73
C ARG A 39 5.97 11.00 -2.88
N ARG A 40 6.38 12.27 -2.78
CA ARG A 40 6.00 13.34 -3.73
C ARG A 40 6.19 12.98 -5.22
N ASN A 41 7.24 12.23 -5.55
CA ASN A 41 7.60 11.88 -6.93
C ASN A 41 7.33 10.41 -7.27
N GLN A 42 6.59 9.70 -6.43
CA GLN A 42 6.27 8.29 -6.65
C GLN A 42 4.84 8.16 -7.19
N HIS A 43 4.73 7.40 -8.27
CA HIS A 43 3.46 6.96 -8.83
C HIS A 43 3.35 5.46 -8.63
N GLN A 44 2.14 4.99 -8.33
CA GLN A 44 1.89 3.56 -8.18
C GLN A 44 2.22 2.83 -9.49
N GLN A 45 3.17 1.90 -9.43
CA GLN A 45 3.60 1.10 -10.58
C GLN A 45 3.00 -0.31 -10.54
N ALA A 46 2.86 -0.88 -9.34
CA ALA A 46 2.33 -2.22 -9.17
C ALA A 46 1.22 -2.28 -8.12
N LEU A 47 0.40 -3.31 -8.28
CA LEU A 47 -0.73 -3.63 -7.42
C LEU A 47 -0.52 -5.08 -6.95
N PRO A 48 -0.37 -5.35 -5.65
CA PRO A 48 -0.11 -6.70 -5.18
C PRO A 48 -1.20 -7.70 -5.59
N ASN A 49 -2.43 -7.24 -5.80
CA ASN A 49 -3.59 -8.10 -6.08
C ASN A 49 -4.14 -8.00 -7.52
N LEU A 50 -3.50 -7.27 -8.44
CA LEU A 50 -3.98 -7.17 -9.85
C LEU A 50 -3.19 -7.99 -10.86
N LEU A 51 -2.11 -8.66 -10.45
CA LEU A 51 -1.33 -9.56 -11.32
C LEU A 51 -1.80 -11.02 -11.25
N VAL A 52 -3.07 -11.27 -10.91
CA VAL A 52 -3.70 -12.49 -11.44
C VAL A 52 -3.91 -12.22 -12.92
N LYS A 53 -2.85 -12.45 -13.71
CA LYS A 53 -2.97 -12.63 -15.15
C LYS A 53 -4.12 -13.62 -15.31
N HIS A 54 -5.26 -13.18 -15.88
CA HIS A 54 -6.20 -14.14 -16.43
C HIS A 54 -5.40 -14.95 -17.44
N ALA A 55 -4.95 -16.13 -17.02
CA ALA A 55 -4.34 -17.11 -17.91
C ALA A 55 -5.46 -17.47 -18.89
N SER A 56 -5.34 -16.91 -20.10
CA SER A 56 -6.13 -17.32 -21.26
C SER A 56 -5.65 -18.68 -21.73
#